data_AF-P0DKB5-F1
#
_entry.id   AF-P0DKB5-F1
#
_cell.length_a   1.000
_cell.length_b   1.000
_cell.length_c   1.000
_cell.angle_alpha   90.00
_cell.angle_beta   90.00
_cell.angle_gamma   90.00
#
_symmetry.space_group_name_H-M   'P 1'
#
loop_
_entity.id
_entity.type
_entity.pdbx_description
1 polymer ?
#
loop_
_entity_poly.entity_id
_entity_poly.type
_entity_poly.pdbx_seq_one_letter_code
_entity_poly.pdbx_strand_id
1 'polypeptide(L)'
;MAPRAGQPGLQGLLLVAAALSQPAAPCPFQCYCFGGPKLLLRCASGAELRQPPRDVPPDARNLTIVGANLTVLRAAAFAGGDGDGDQAAGVRLPLLSALRLTHNHIEVVEDGAFDGLPSLAALDLSHNPLRALGGGAFRGLPALRSLQLNHALVRGGPALLAALDAALAPLAELRLLGLAGNALSRLPPAALRLARLEQLDVRLNALAGLDPDELRALERDGGLPGPRLLLADNPLRCGCAARPLLAWLRNATERVPDSRRLRCAAPRALLDRPLLDLDGARLRCADSGADARGEEAEAAGPELEASYVFFGLVLALIGLIFLMVLYLNRRGIQRWMRNLREACRDQMEGYHYRYEQDADPRRAPAPAAPAGSRATSPGSGL
;
A
#
# COMPACT_ATOMS: atom_id res chain seq x y z
N MET A 1 54.85 60.91 1.24
CA MET A 1 54.42 59.69 0.55
C MET A 1 53.59 58.88 1.52
N ALA A 2 52.35 58.56 1.13
CA ALA A 2 51.31 57.97 1.99
C ALA A 2 51.74 56.61 2.59
N PRO A 3 51.24 56.26 3.80
CA PRO A 3 51.60 55.01 4.47
C PRO A 3 50.94 53.82 3.78
N ARG A 4 51.72 52.74 3.63
CA ARG A 4 51.31 51.44 3.12
C ARG A 4 50.21 50.86 4.02
N ALA A 5 48.98 50.81 3.52
CA ALA A 5 47.94 49.97 4.09
C ALA A 5 48.32 48.50 3.86
N GLY A 6 48.66 47.81 4.94
CA GLY A 6 49.00 46.39 4.93
C GLY A 6 47.82 45.54 4.48
N GLN A 7 48.08 44.63 3.55
CA GLN A 7 47.15 43.56 3.17
C GLN A 7 46.72 42.78 4.42
N PRO A 8 45.42 42.50 4.60
CA PRO A 8 44.95 41.66 5.68
C PRO A 8 45.47 40.23 5.48
N GLY A 9 46.14 39.72 6.51
CA GLY A 9 46.78 38.41 6.50
C GLY A 9 45.79 37.29 6.21
N LEU A 10 46.25 36.29 5.46
CA LEU A 10 45.57 35.06 5.05
C LEU A 10 44.83 34.34 6.20
N GLN A 11 45.23 34.57 7.46
CA GLN A 11 44.60 34.03 8.66
C GLN A 11 43.16 34.54 8.89
N GLY A 12 42.86 35.78 8.47
CA GLY A 12 41.50 36.33 8.54
C GLY A 12 40.55 35.68 7.53
N LEU A 13 41.06 35.26 6.37
CA LEU A 13 40.25 34.61 5.34
C LEU A 13 39.86 33.18 5.72
N LEU A 14 40.72 32.46 6.44
CA LEU A 14 40.45 31.11 6.96
C LEU A 14 39.42 31.10 8.09
N LEU A 15 39.41 32.13 8.95
CA LEU A 15 38.39 32.29 10.00
C LEU A 15 37.01 32.67 9.43
N VAL A 16 36.97 33.48 8.36
CA VAL A 16 35.72 33.78 7.65
C VAL A 16 35.20 32.56 6.89
N ALA A 17 36.08 31.74 6.30
CA ALA A 17 35.67 30.50 5.65
C ALA A 17 35.10 29.47 6.65
N ALA A 18 35.66 29.38 7.86
CA ALA A 18 35.12 28.53 8.93
C ALA A 18 33.78 29.05 9.47
N ALA A 19 33.59 30.38 9.55
CA ALA A 19 32.33 30.99 9.97
C ALA A 19 31.20 30.91 8.92
N LEU A 20 31.54 30.70 7.64
CA LEU A 20 30.57 30.50 6.56
C LEU A 20 30.15 29.04 6.36
N SER A 21 30.81 28.09 7.04
CA SER A 21 30.32 26.70 7.12
C SER A 21 29.26 26.62 8.22
N GLN A 22 28.00 26.90 7.86
CA GLN A 22 26.86 26.55 8.71
C GLN A 22 27.03 25.08 9.15
N PRO A 23 27.02 24.77 10.46
CA PRO A 23 27.10 23.39 10.89
C PRO A 23 25.94 22.65 10.23
N ALA A 24 26.27 21.58 9.48
CA ALA A 24 25.26 20.68 8.95
C ALA A 24 24.33 20.31 10.11
N ALA A 25 23.05 20.61 9.97
CA ALA A 25 22.07 20.34 11.01
C ALA A 25 22.19 18.87 11.49
N PRO A 26 22.02 18.61 12.79
CA PRO A 26 22.19 17.27 13.33
C PRO A 26 21.24 16.31 12.61
N CYS A 27 21.82 15.33 11.92
CA CYS A 27 21.06 14.28 11.27
C CYS A 27 20.58 13.27 12.33
N PRO A 28 19.34 12.77 12.25
CA PRO A 28 18.85 11.74 13.17
C PRO A 28 19.78 10.52 13.19
N PHE A 29 20.02 9.96 14.38
CA PHE A 29 20.74 8.69 14.51
C PHE A 29 19.97 7.61 13.74
N GLN A 30 20.64 6.87 12.85
CA GLN A 30 20.10 5.94 11.84
C GLN A 30 19.68 6.54 10.49
N CYS A 31 19.85 7.84 10.25
CA CYS A 31 19.59 8.46 8.95
C CYS A 31 20.87 9.07 8.33
N TYR A 32 20.90 9.09 7.00
CA TYR A 32 21.87 9.79 6.19
C TYR A 32 21.22 11.07 5.65
N CYS A 33 21.77 12.21 6.05
CA CYS A 33 21.34 13.53 5.59
C CYS A 33 22.35 14.04 4.58
N PHE A 34 21.90 14.38 3.38
CA PHE A 34 22.73 15.11 2.42
C PHE A 34 22.41 16.60 2.49
N GLY A 35 23.38 17.42 2.90
CA GLY A 35 23.23 18.87 3.05
C GLY A 35 23.14 19.60 1.70
N GLY A 36 22.13 20.45 1.54
CA GLY A 36 21.87 21.28 0.36
C GLY A 36 20.43 21.84 0.37
N PRO A 37 19.98 22.58 -0.66
CA PRO A 37 18.59 23.07 -0.75
C PRO A 37 17.54 21.93 -0.84
N LYS A 38 18.00 20.71 -1.12
CA LYS A 38 17.24 19.47 -1.05
C LYS A 38 17.81 18.64 0.10
N LEU A 39 17.13 18.64 1.25
CA LEU A 39 17.49 17.75 2.34
C LEU A 39 16.98 16.35 1.99
N LEU A 40 17.88 15.52 1.48
CA LEU A 40 17.61 14.10 1.31
C LEU A 40 17.87 13.41 2.64
N LEU A 41 16.83 12.82 3.22
CA LEU A 41 16.90 12.06 4.45
C LEU A 41 16.65 10.58 4.16
N ARG A 42 17.72 9.79 4.11
CA ARG A 42 17.59 8.34 3.92
C ARG A 42 17.84 7.64 5.25
N CYS A 43 16.79 7.09 5.86
CA CYS A 43 16.92 6.31 7.07
C CYS A 43 17.24 4.85 6.76
N ALA A 44 18.01 4.20 7.62
CA ALA A 44 18.33 2.78 7.50
C ALA A 44 17.05 1.94 7.58
N SER A 45 16.95 0.90 6.76
CA SER A 45 15.83 -0.06 6.80
C SER A 45 15.79 -0.70 8.19
N GLY A 46 14.70 -0.49 8.94
CA GLY A 46 14.55 -1.01 10.30
C GLY A 46 14.56 0.05 11.40
N ALA A 47 14.83 1.32 11.09
CA ALA A 47 14.54 2.40 12.03
C ALA A 47 13.02 2.43 12.29
N GLU A 48 12.60 2.07 13.51
CA GLU A 48 11.23 2.20 14.00
C GLU A 48 10.89 3.69 14.24
N LEU A 49 11.03 4.51 13.21
CA LEU A 49 10.50 5.87 13.22
C LEU A 49 8.99 5.73 13.27
N ARG A 50 8.40 5.81 14.47
CA ARG A 50 6.94 5.90 14.64
C ARG A 50 6.39 7.24 14.14
N GLN A 51 7.28 8.21 13.93
CA GLN A 51 7.00 9.58 13.51
C GLN A 51 8.12 10.10 12.62
N PRO A 52 7.85 11.13 11.79
CA PRO A 52 8.89 11.86 11.10
C PRO A 52 9.99 12.33 12.08
N PRO A 53 11.25 12.38 11.65
CA PRO A 53 12.35 12.74 12.53
C PRO A 53 12.20 14.16 13.06
N ARG A 54 12.47 14.35 14.36
CA ARG A 54 12.29 15.63 15.05
C ARG A 54 13.35 16.68 14.66
N ASP A 55 14.54 16.24 14.20
CA ASP A 55 15.67 17.14 13.91
C ASP A 55 15.72 17.63 12.45
N VAL A 56 14.56 17.84 11.81
CA VAL A 56 14.53 18.43 10.47
C VAL A 56 14.76 19.95 10.59
N PRO A 57 15.72 20.53 9.85
CA PRO A 57 15.95 21.97 9.82
C PRO A 57 14.67 22.75 9.46
N PRO A 58 14.34 23.84 10.19
CA PRO A 58 13.12 24.61 9.92
C PRO A 58 13.14 25.33 8.56
N ASP A 59 14.32 25.51 7.96
CA ASP A 59 14.53 26.09 6.63
C ASP A 59 14.52 25.05 5.50
N ALA A 60 14.32 23.77 5.81
CA ALA A 60 14.24 22.71 4.81
C ALA A 60 13.10 22.97 3.82
N ARG A 61 13.45 23.02 2.53
CA ARG A 61 12.47 23.24 1.43
C ARG A 61 12.00 21.96 0.79
N ASN A 62 12.85 20.93 0.79
CA ASN A 62 12.52 19.62 0.27
C ASN A 62 12.97 18.57 1.27
N LEU A 63 12.05 17.68 1.65
CA LEU A 63 12.31 16.54 2.52
C LEU A 63 11.91 15.28 1.77
N THR A 64 12.80 14.30 1.74
CA THR A 64 12.55 12.99 1.15
C THR A 64 12.92 11.94 2.17
N ILE A 65 11.98 11.08 2.55
CA ILE A 65 12.13 9.95 3.48
C ILE A 65 11.80 8.67 2.71
N VAL A 66 12.77 7.77 2.64
CA VAL A 66 12.65 6.50 1.90
C VAL A 66 13.13 5.35 2.77
N GLY A 67 12.37 4.25 2.81
CA GLY A 67 12.76 3.03 3.50
C GLY A 67 12.65 3.08 5.03
N ALA A 68 11.92 4.06 5.58
CA ALA A 68 11.59 4.11 6.99
C ALA A 68 10.43 3.15 7.30
N ASN A 69 10.40 2.58 8.51
CA ASN A 69 9.30 1.73 8.97
C ASN A 69 8.11 2.56 9.51
N LEU A 70 7.78 3.68 8.83
CA LEU A 70 6.63 4.51 9.16
C LEU A 70 5.37 3.74 8.80
N THR A 71 4.62 3.25 9.79
CA THR A 71 3.37 2.50 9.57
C THR A 71 2.12 3.39 9.62
N VAL A 72 2.15 4.43 10.47
CA VAL A 72 1.02 5.33 10.67
C VAL A 72 1.52 6.78 10.61
N LEU A 73 0.97 7.57 9.70
CA LEU A 73 1.07 9.03 9.75
C LEU A 73 -0.06 9.56 10.62
N ARG A 74 0.26 9.85 11.88
CA ARG A 74 -0.70 10.41 12.84
C ARG A 74 -1.06 11.85 12.50
N ALA A 75 -2.21 12.30 13.01
CA ALA A 75 -2.59 13.71 12.97
C ALA A 75 -1.44 14.60 13.48
N ALA A 76 -1.21 15.75 12.82
CA ALA A 76 -0.18 16.71 13.21
C ALA A 76 1.26 16.15 13.29
N ALA A 77 1.58 15.06 12.57
CA ALA A 77 2.91 14.45 12.54
C ALA A 77 4.05 15.42 12.15
N PHE A 78 3.72 16.54 11.50
CA PHE A 78 4.64 17.62 11.12
C PHE A 78 4.30 18.99 11.76
N ALA A 79 3.32 19.07 12.66
CA ALA A 79 3.05 20.27 13.44
C ALA A 79 3.68 20.20 14.84
N GLY A 80 4.15 19.01 15.23
CA GLY A 80 4.97 18.80 16.41
C GLY A 80 4.24 19.01 17.74
N GLY A 81 2.97 18.67 17.78
CA GLY A 81 2.29 18.38 19.04
C GLY A 81 2.13 16.88 19.15
N ASP A 82 2.88 16.24 20.05
CA ASP A 82 2.48 14.93 20.52
C ASP A 82 1.37 15.11 21.57
N GLY A 83 0.23 14.47 21.33
CA GLY A 83 -0.76 14.19 22.38
C GLY A 83 -0.25 13.16 23.41
N ASP A 84 0.93 12.58 23.20
CA ASP A 84 1.70 11.92 24.26
C ASP A 84 2.52 12.98 24.97
N GLY A 85 2.39 13.09 26.29
CA GLY A 85 2.89 14.19 27.14
C GLY A 85 4.41 14.42 27.20
N ASP A 86 5.15 14.10 26.15
CA ASP A 86 6.53 14.51 25.95
C ASP A 86 6.53 15.97 25.46
N GLN A 87 6.85 16.91 26.37
CA GLN A 87 6.82 18.37 26.16
C GLN A 87 7.88 18.90 25.17
N ALA A 88 8.29 18.10 24.18
CA ALA A 88 9.34 18.43 23.23
C ALA A 88 8.78 19.28 22.07
N ALA A 89 9.38 20.47 21.89
CA ALA A 89 8.97 21.50 20.94
C ALA A 89 8.71 20.97 19.53
N GLY A 90 7.55 21.33 18.99
CA GLY A 90 7.12 20.85 17.70
C GLY A 90 7.95 21.32 16.51
N VAL A 91 8.17 20.42 15.56
CA VAL A 91 8.87 20.72 14.30
C VAL A 91 7.90 21.34 13.32
N ARG A 92 7.71 22.66 13.38
CA ARG A 92 7.02 23.37 12.29
C ARG A 92 7.99 23.50 11.12
N LEU A 93 7.57 23.06 9.94
CA LEU A 93 8.35 23.21 8.70
C LEU A 93 7.66 24.23 7.76
N PRO A 94 7.65 25.53 8.13
CA PRO A 94 6.89 26.54 7.40
C PRO A 94 7.39 26.77 5.97
N LEU A 95 8.64 26.41 5.68
CA LEU A 95 9.28 26.60 4.37
C LEU A 95 9.28 25.33 3.51
N LEU A 96 8.74 24.22 4.01
CA LEU A 96 8.73 22.96 3.28
C LEU A 96 7.78 23.06 2.08
N SER A 97 8.35 22.89 0.89
CA SER A 97 7.64 22.97 -0.39
C SER A 97 7.39 21.60 -1.03
N ALA A 98 8.27 20.63 -0.78
CA ALA A 98 8.11 19.27 -1.29
C ALA A 98 8.40 18.22 -0.21
N LEU A 99 7.47 17.30 -0.03
CA LEU A 99 7.58 16.16 0.88
C LEU A 99 7.40 14.88 0.09
N ARG A 100 8.41 14.00 0.13
CA ARG A 100 8.35 12.67 -0.48
C ARG A 100 8.52 11.61 0.59
N LEU A 101 7.52 10.77 0.75
CA LEU A 101 7.50 9.63 1.67
C LEU A 101 7.33 8.33 0.88
N THR A 102 8.01 8.19 -0.25
CA THR A 102 7.86 7.05 -1.15
C THR A 102 8.54 5.79 -0.62
N HIS A 103 8.00 4.61 -0.92
CA HIS A 103 8.58 3.31 -0.54
C HIS A 103 8.82 3.19 0.97
N ASN A 104 7.84 3.60 1.77
CA ASN A 104 7.77 3.31 3.20
C ASN A 104 6.69 2.23 3.44
N HIS A 105 6.45 1.88 4.70
CA HIS A 105 5.42 0.91 5.08
C HIS A 105 4.13 1.58 5.58
N ILE A 106 3.80 2.77 5.07
CA ILE A 106 2.67 3.54 5.59
C ILE A 106 1.39 2.80 5.22
N GLU A 107 0.65 2.36 6.24
CA GLU A 107 -0.64 1.68 6.10
C GLU A 107 -1.82 2.61 6.40
N VAL A 108 -1.61 3.61 7.26
CA VAL A 108 -2.66 4.53 7.72
C VAL A 108 -2.17 5.97 7.65
N VAL A 109 -3.01 6.85 7.08
CA VAL A 109 -2.84 8.30 7.16
C VAL A 109 -4.08 8.88 7.82
N GLU A 110 -3.92 9.45 9.01
CA GLU A 110 -5.00 10.05 9.80
C GLU A 110 -5.37 11.45 9.28
N ASP A 111 -6.51 11.97 9.74
CA ASP A 111 -6.93 13.34 9.43
C ASP A 111 -5.90 14.37 9.92
N GLY A 112 -5.61 15.37 9.08
CA GLY A 112 -4.64 16.42 9.44
C GLY A 112 -3.21 15.91 9.64
N ALA A 113 -2.85 14.74 9.09
CA ALA A 113 -1.50 14.18 9.24
C ALA A 113 -0.39 15.12 8.77
N PHE A 114 -0.69 16.00 7.81
CA PHE A 114 0.22 16.98 7.24
C PHE A 114 0.00 18.41 7.75
N ASP A 115 -0.75 18.58 8.84
CA ASP A 115 -0.88 19.87 9.50
C ASP A 115 0.52 20.40 9.89
N GLY A 116 0.68 21.73 9.85
CA GLY A 116 1.97 22.39 10.11
C GLY A 116 2.84 22.62 8.86
N LEU A 117 2.37 22.22 7.68
CA LEU A 117 3.06 22.40 6.39
C LEU A 117 2.37 23.41 5.45
N PRO A 118 2.31 24.70 5.82
CA PRO A 118 1.52 25.71 5.08
C PRO A 118 2.03 25.98 3.66
N SER A 119 3.32 25.77 3.40
CA SER A 119 3.96 26.04 2.10
C SER A 119 4.07 24.80 1.21
N LEU A 120 3.52 23.66 1.64
CA LEU A 120 3.69 22.41 0.91
C LEU A 120 2.97 22.45 -0.44
N ALA A 121 3.75 22.36 -1.51
CA ALA A 121 3.27 22.40 -2.88
C ALA A 121 3.24 21.01 -3.53
N ALA A 122 4.11 20.10 -3.10
CA ALA A 122 4.20 18.74 -3.64
C ALA A 122 4.27 17.70 -2.52
N LEU A 123 3.35 16.73 -2.55
CA LEU A 123 3.32 15.58 -1.65
C LEU A 123 3.36 14.30 -2.48
N ASP A 124 4.28 13.39 -2.11
CA ASP A 124 4.41 12.08 -2.74
C ASP A 124 4.34 10.97 -1.68
N LEU A 125 3.29 10.17 -1.76
CA LEU A 125 3.03 9.00 -0.94
C LEU A 125 3.05 7.71 -1.77
N SER A 126 3.62 7.75 -2.98
CA SER A 126 3.64 6.60 -3.89
C SER A 126 4.38 5.40 -3.29
N HIS A 127 3.95 4.19 -3.65
CA HIS A 127 4.53 2.93 -3.17
C HIS A 127 4.47 2.78 -1.65
N ASN A 128 3.32 3.12 -1.04
CA ASN A 128 3.02 2.78 0.36
C ASN A 128 1.80 1.85 0.41
N PRO A 129 1.76 0.84 1.28
CA PRO A 129 0.64 -0.11 1.34
C PRO A 129 -0.58 0.46 2.09
N LEU A 130 -1.14 1.60 1.66
CA LEU A 130 -2.25 2.25 2.37
C LEU A 130 -3.48 1.34 2.41
N ARG A 131 -3.98 1.13 3.62
CA ARG A 131 -5.22 0.42 3.92
C ARG A 131 -6.31 1.39 4.38
N ALA A 132 -5.92 2.49 5.02
CA ALA A 132 -6.83 3.52 5.49
C ALA A 132 -6.27 4.92 5.20
N LEU A 133 -7.17 5.80 4.79
CA LEU A 133 -6.92 7.23 4.58
C LEU A 133 -8.04 7.98 5.30
N GLY A 134 -7.71 8.96 6.11
CA GLY A 134 -8.69 9.85 6.71
C GLY A 134 -9.36 10.73 5.66
N GLY A 135 -10.66 11.02 5.81
CA GLY A 135 -11.38 11.92 4.89
C GLY A 135 -10.88 13.36 4.96
N GLY A 136 -10.14 13.73 6.01
CA GLY A 136 -9.41 14.98 6.17
C GLY A 136 -7.89 14.79 6.14
N ALA A 137 -7.37 13.71 5.57
CA ALA A 137 -5.92 13.41 5.59
C ALA A 137 -5.06 14.54 5.03
N PHE A 138 -5.51 15.18 3.94
CA PHE A 138 -4.81 16.30 3.29
C PHE A 138 -5.35 17.68 3.71
N ARG A 139 -6.07 17.76 4.82
CA ARG A 139 -6.48 19.03 5.42
C ARG A 139 -5.23 19.86 5.78
N GLY A 140 -5.39 21.19 5.77
CA GLY A 140 -4.31 22.09 6.19
C GLY A 140 -3.22 22.33 5.15
N LEU A 141 -3.42 21.89 3.90
CA LEU A 141 -2.46 22.04 2.81
C LEU A 141 -2.94 23.06 1.75
N PRO A 142 -2.96 24.38 2.08
CA PRO A 142 -3.54 25.41 1.21
C PRO A 142 -2.75 25.65 -0.08
N ALA A 143 -1.46 25.28 -0.11
CA ALA A 143 -0.57 25.50 -1.26
C ALA A 143 -0.37 24.25 -2.14
N LEU A 144 -1.04 23.13 -1.84
CA LEU A 144 -0.77 21.85 -2.48
C LEU A 144 -1.20 21.86 -3.95
N ARG A 145 -0.23 21.63 -4.84
CA ARG A 145 -0.42 21.61 -6.30
C ARG A 145 -0.19 20.23 -6.91
N SER A 146 0.62 19.39 -6.27
CA SER A 146 0.93 18.04 -6.75
C SER A 146 0.73 17.02 -5.64
N LEU A 147 -0.11 16.03 -5.89
CA LEU A 147 -0.33 14.88 -5.02
C LEU A 147 -0.08 13.60 -5.80
N GLN A 148 0.86 12.79 -5.34
CA GLN A 148 1.21 11.51 -5.95
C GLN A 148 0.87 10.38 -4.97
N LEU A 149 -0.02 9.49 -5.41
CA LEU A 149 -0.52 8.34 -4.68
C LEU A 149 -0.39 7.07 -5.54
N ASN A 150 0.64 7.00 -6.40
CA ASN A 150 0.79 5.89 -7.33
C ASN A 150 1.15 4.61 -6.57
N HIS A 151 0.53 3.49 -6.89
CA HIS A 151 0.72 2.22 -6.19
C HIS A 151 0.57 2.34 -4.66
N ALA A 152 -0.32 3.22 -4.19
CA ALA A 152 -0.53 3.47 -2.78
C ALA A 152 -1.81 2.82 -2.23
N LEU A 153 -2.85 2.70 -3.06
CA LEU A 153 -4.22 2.42 -2.61
C LEU A 153 -4.66 0.96 -2.84
N VAL A 154 -3.76 0.12 -3.37
CA VAL A 154 -4.06 -1.25 -3.82
C VAL A 154 -4.65 -2.14 -2.70
N ARG A 155 -4.31 -1.88 -1.43
CA ARG A 155 -4.73 -2.71 -0.28
C ARG A 155 -5.98 -2.21 0.46
N GLY A 156 -6.50 -1.02 0.16
CA GLY A 156 -7.59 -0.42 0.95
C GLY A 156 -9.01 -0.80 0.55
N GLY A 157 -9.18 -1.54 -0.55
CA GLY A 157 -10.52 -1.93 -1.02
C GLY A 157 -11.42 -0.73 -1.37
N PRO A 158 -12.75 -0.92 -1.46
CA PRO A 158 -13.68 0.11 -1.93
C PRO A 158 -13.87 1.27 -0.95
N ALA A 159 -13.76 1.04 0.35
CA ALA A 159 -13.89 2.08 1.37
C ALA A 159 -12.81 3.17 1.24
N LEU A 160 -11.60 2.77 0.80
CA LEU A 160 -10.50 3.71 0.60
C LEU A 160 -10.78 4.70 -0.54
N LEU A 161 -11.57 4.31 -1.56
CA LEU A 161 -11.97 5.23 -2.63
C LEU A 161 -12.88 6.34 -2.11
N ALA A 162 -13.85 6.02 -1.24
CA ALA A 162 -14.72 7.01 -0.63
C ALA A 162 -13.94 7.97 0.29
N ALA A 163 -12.97 7.45 1.04
CA ALA A 163 -12.10 8.26 1.85
C ALA A 163 -11.18 9.17 1.02
N LEU A 164 -10.63 8.65 -0.08
CA LEU A 164 -9.87 9.45 -1.04
C LEU A 164 -10.74 10.58 -1.60
N ASP A 165 -11.99 10.30 -1.96
CA ASP A 165 -12.91 11.31 -2.47
C ASP A 165 -13.09 12.48 -1.48
N ALA A 166 -13.35 12.16 -0.22
CA ALA A 166 -13.45 13.14 0.86
C ALA A 166 -12.14 13.92 1.06
N ALA A 167 -11.00 13.23 1.04
CA ALA A 167 -9.67 13.83 1.24
C ALA A 167 -9.26 14.77 0.09
N LEU A 168 -9.72 14.51 -1.13
CA LEU A 168 -9.44 15.34 -2.30
C LEU A 168 -10.33 16.58 -2.38
N ALA A 169 -11.58 16.51 -1.91
CA ALA A 169 -12.56 17.59 -2.01
C ALA A 169 -12.07 18.99 -1.55
N PRO A 170 -11.30 19.16 -0.45
CA PRO A 170 -10.84 20.48 -0.02
C PRO A 170 -9.64 21.04 -0.80
N LEU A 171 -9.01 20.26 -1.70
CA LEU A 171 -7.74 20.62 -2.35
C LEU A 171 -7.93 21.55 -3.56
N ALA A 172 -8.43 22.77 -3.34
CA ALA A 172 -8.78 23.72 -4.40
C ALA A 172 -7.62 24.16 -5.31
N GLU A 173 -6.38 24.05 -4.84
CA GLU A 173 -5.16 24.44 -5.57
C GLU A 173 -4.47 23.29 -6.32
N LEU A 174 -5.01 22.07 -6.23
CA LEU A 174 -4.40 20.88 -6.80
C LEU A 174 -4.42 20.94 -8.34
N ARG A 175 -3.25 20.73 -8.95
CA ARG A 175 -3.02 20.74 -10.40
C ARG A 175 -2.68 19.38 -10.96
N LEU A 176 -1.88 18.61 -10.23
CA LEU A 176 -1.38 17.31 -10.65
C LEU A 176 -1.81 16.26 -9.63
N LEU A 177 -2.54 15.25 -10.08
CA LEU A 177 -2.96 14.11 -9.26
C LEU A 177 -2.50 12.80 -9.92
N GLY A 178 -1.61 12.07 -9.24
CA GLY A 178 -1.15 10.75 -9.66
C GLY A 178 -1.85 9.65 -8.87
N LEU A 179 -2.60 8.79 -9.56
CA LEU A 179 -3.32 7.65 -9.02
C LEU A 179 -3.01 6.37 -9.81
N ALA A 180 -1.88 6.31 -10.50
CA ALA A 180 -1.53 5.17 -11.32
C ALA A 180 -1.30 3.92 -10.46
N GLY A 181 -1.69 2.74 -10.97
CA GLY A 181 -1.32 1.48 -10.30
C GLY A 181 -2.10 1.16 -9.03
N ASN A 182 -3.34 1.66 -8.87
CA ASN A 182 -4.14 1.58 -7.64
C ASN A 182 -5.34 0.63 -7.72
N ALA A 183 -5.47 -0.14 -8.81
CA ALA A 183 -6.61 -1.03 -9.07
C ALA A 183 -7.98 -0.32 -9.02
N LEU A 184 -8.02 0.96 -9.37
CA LEU A 184 -9.26 1.75 -9.38
C LEU A 184 -10.20 1.27 -10.48
N SER A 185 -11.44 0.95 -10.12
CA SER A 185 -12.50 0.59 -11.07
C SER A 185 -13.33 1.79 -11.54
N ARG A 186 -13.24 2.93 -10.85
CA ARG A 186 -13.91 4.20 -11.14
C ARG A 186 -13.00 5.37 -10.76
N LEU A 187 -13.24 6.54 -11.35
CA LEU A 187 -12.53 7.76 -10.99
C LEU A 187 -13.13 8.38 -9.72
N PRO A 188 -12.32 8.91 -8.78
CA PRO A 188 -12.85 9.64 -7.63
C PRO A 188 -13.59 10.91 -8.09
N PRO A 189 -14.90 11.04 -7.85
CA PRO A 189 -15.71 12.18 -8.33
C PRO A 189 -15.18 13.56 -7.92
N ALA A 190 -14.60 13.69 -6.73
CA ALA A 190 -13.97 14.91 -6.24
C ALA A 190 -12.82 15.35 -7.15
N ALA A 191 -11.98 14.41 -7.63
CA ALA A 191 -10.89 14.74 -8.54
C ALA A 191 -11.39 15.38 -9.84
N LEU A 192 -12.51 14.91 -10.38
CA LEU A 192 -13.11 15.47 -11.60
C LEU A 192 -13.68 16.87 -11.38
N ARG A 193 -14.02 17.23 -10.14
CA ARG A 193 -14.60 18.53 -9.78
C ARG A 193 -13.56 19.58 -9.38
N LEU A 194 -12.31 19.20 -9.16
CA LEU A 194 -11.23 20.12 -8.78
C LEU A 194 -11.04 21.22 -9.84
N ALA A 195 -11.18 22.48 -9.41
CA ALA A 195 -11.22 23.63 -10.32
C ALA A 195 -9.89 23.90 -11.06
N ARG A 196 -8.77 23.57 -10.43
CA ARG A 196 -7.42 23.86 -10.93
C ARG A 196 -6.68 22.62 -11.42
N LEU A 197 -7.35 21.46 -11.49
CA LEU A 197 -6.70 20.23 -11.89
C LEU A 197 -6.33 20.28 -13.37
N GLU A 198 -5.03 20.23 -13.65
CA GLU A 198 -4.44 20.28 -14.99
C GLU A 198 -4.18 18.87 -15.52
N GLN A 199 -3.82 17.92 -14.65
CA GLN A 199 -3.52 16.54 -15.03
C GLN A 199 -3.98 15.52 -13.97
N LEU A 200 -4.65 14.48 -14.45
CA LEU A 200 -5.06 13.30 -13.69
C LEU A 200 -4.45 12.06 -14.33
N ASP A 201 -3.53 11.41 -13.62
CA ASP A 201 -2.91 10.16 -14.07
C ASP A 201 -3.58 8.96 -13.41
N VAL A 202 -4.28 8.17 -14.22
CA VAL A 202 -5.04 6.98 -13.78
C VAL A 202 -4.64 5.75 -14.59
N ARG A 203 -3.41 5.73 -15.13
CA ARG A 203 -2.86 4.57 -15.83
C ARG A 203 -2.73 3.36 -14.92
N LEU A 204 -2.63 2.17 -15.51
CA LEU A 204 -2.39 0.92 -14.74
C LEU A 204 -3.44 0.69 -13.64
N ASN A 205 -4.70 1.02 -13.89
CA ASN A 205 -5.80 0.77 -12.96
C ASN A 205 -6.71 -0.36 -13.51
N ALA A 206 -7.87 -0.54 -12.90
CA ALA A 206 -8.87 -1.55 -13.28
C ALA A 206 -10.08 -0.91 -13.99
N LEU A 207 -9.88 0.21 -14.71
CA LEU A 207 -10.97 0.91 -15.39
C LEU A 207 -11.43 0.10 -16.61
N ALA A 208 -12.67 -0.39 -16.57
CA ALA A 208 -13.32 -1.04 -17.72
C ALA A 208 -13.85 -0.03 -18.74
N GLY A 209 -13.96 1.24 -18.37
CA GLY A 209 -14.49 2.33 -19.18
C GLY A 209 -14.68 3.57 -18.33
N LEU A 210 -15.28 4.61 -18.90
CA LEU A 210 -15.78 5.76 -18.17
C LEU A 210 -17.29 5.82 -18.32
N ASP A 211 -17.99 5.88 -17.20
CA ASP A 211 -19.44 6.00 -17.19
C ASP A 211 -19.88 7.40 -17.68
N PRO A 212 -21.12 7.56 -18.18
CA PRO A 212 -21.59 8.84 -18.72
C PRO A 212 -21.49 10.02 -17.74
N ASP A 213 -21.62 9.77 -16.44
CA ASP A 213 -21.52 10.82 -15.42
C ASP A 213 -20.07 11.28 -15.19
N GLU A 214 -19.10 10.38 -15.31
CA GLU A 214 -17.68 10.72 -15.28
C GLU A 214 -17.30 11.55 -16.50
N LEU A 215 -17.82 11.20 -17.68
CA LEU A 215 -17.62 11.96 -18.92
C LEU A 215 -18.24 13.37 -18.84
N ARG A 216 -19.46 13.49 -18.31
CA ARG A 216 -20.11 14.80 -18.07
C ARG A 216 -19.31 15.66 -17.09
N ALA A 217 -18.83 15.07 -16.00
CA ALA A 217 -18.01 15.77 -15.02
C ALA A 217 -16.69 16.29 -15.64
N LEU A 218 -16.09 15.52 -16.57
CA LEU A 218 -14.90 15.92 -17.32
C LEU A 218 -15.14 17.04 -18.33
N GLU A 219 -16.36 17.13 -18.90
CA GLU A 219 -16.70 18.19 -19.86
C GLU A 219 -16.78 19.57 -19.22
N ARG A 220 -17.14 19.64 -17.92
CA ARG A 220 -17.34 20.85 -17.10
C ARG A 220 -18.36 21.83 -17.71
N ASP A 221 -19.33 22.25 -16.91
CA ASP A 221 -20.23 23.34 -17.31
C ASP A 221 -19.47 24.68 -17.38
N GLY A 222 -19.65 25.44 -18.46
CA GLY A 222 -19.17 26.83 -18.55
C GLY A 222 -17.80 27.08 -19.20
N GLY A 223 -17.23 26.11 -19.93
CA GLY A 223 -16.08 26.36 -20.81
C GLY A 223 -14.69 26.32 -20.15
N LEU A 224 -14.59 25.95 -18.87
CA LEU A 224 -13.30 25.66 -18.25
C LEU A 224 -12.72 24.36 -18.84
N PRO A 225 -11.45 24.32 -19.26
CA PRO A 225 -10.85 23.08 -19.73
C PRO A 225 -10.78 22.06 -18.58
N GLY A 226 -11.35 20.87 -18.79
CA GLY A 226 -11.14 19.72 -17.91
C GLY A 226 -9.67 19.27 -17.87
N PRO A 227 -9.27 18.46 -16.86
CA PRO A 227 -7.91 17.99 -16.70
C PRO A 227 -7.45 17.12 -17.87
N ARG A 228 -6.16 17.14 -18.17
CA ARG A 228 -5.52 16.13 -19.03
C ARG A 228 -5.56 14.78 -18.33
N LEU A 229 -6.15 13.80 -18.98
CA LEU A 229 -6.39 12.49 -18.40
C LEU A 229 -5.46 11.46 -19.05
N LEU A 230 -4.68 10.74 -18.24
CA LEU A 230 -3.86 9.62 -18.70
C LEU A 230 -4.56 8.30 -18.36
N LEU A 231 -4.99 7.56 -19.38
CA LEU A 231 -5.86 6.38 -19.25
C LEU A 231 -5.21 5.07 -19.73
N ALA A 232 -3.99 5.11 -20.28
CA ALA A 232 -3.31 3.93 -20.79
C ALA A 232 -3.21 2.79 -19.77
N ASP A 233 -3.06 1.57 -20.29
CA ASP A 233 -2.85 0.37 -19.48
C ASP A 233 -4.01 0.06 -18.50
N ASN A 234 -5.24 0.38 -18.91
CA ASN A 234 -6.46 -0.03 -18.22
C ASN A 234 -7.19 -1.14 -19.01
N PRO A 235 -7.88 -2.07 -18.34
CA PRO A 235 -8.58 -3.18 -18.97
C PRO A 235 -9.90 -2.75 -19.61
N LEU A 236 -9.84 -1.89 -20.63
CA LEU A 236 -11.03 -1.30 -21.26
C LEU A 236 -11.91 -2.38 -21.91
N ARG A 237 -13.21 -2.36 -21.55
CA ARG A 237 -14.25 -3.21 -22.11
C ARG A 237 -14.89 -2.51 -23.31
N CYS A 238 -14.40 -2.83 -24.50
CA CYS A 238 -14.86 -2.33 -25.79
C CYS A 238 -16.16 -3.01 -26.27
N GLY A 239 -17.21 -2.91 -25.46
CA GLY A 239 -18.58 -3.24 -25.84
C GLY A 239 -19.40 -1.99 -26.16
N CYS A 240 -20.71 -2.14 -26.26
CA CYS A 240 -21.60 -0.99 -26.52
C CYS A 240 -21.54 0.12 -25.46
N ALA A 241 -21.22 -0.21 -24.21
CA ALA A 241 -21.01 0.77 -23.14
C ALA A 241 -19.80 1.68 -23.38
N ALA A 242 -18.84 1.29 -24.22
CA ALA A 242 -17.68 2.11 -24.57
C ALA A 242 -17.97 3.15 -25.67
N ARG A 243 -19.17 3.15 -26.26
CA ARG A 243 -19.52 4.10 -27.34
C ARG A 243 -19.44 5.57 -26.91
N PRO A 244 -19.97 5.99 -25.74
CA PRO A 244 -19.85 7.37 -25.28
C PRO A 244 -18.39 7.77 -25.08
N LEU A 245 -17.58 6.90 -24.49
CA LEU A 245 -16.14 7.12 -24.31
C LEU A 245 -15.44 7.30 -25.66
N LEU A 246 -15.71 6.44 -26.64
CA LEU A 246 -15.13 6.55 -27.98
C LEU A 246 -15.52 7.87 -28.67
N ALA A 247 -16.78 8.26 -28.58
CA ALA A 247 -17.27 9.53 -29.14
C ALA A 247 -16.57 10.73 -28.46
N TRP A 248 -16.46 10.70 -27.14
CA TRP A 248 -15.78 11.73 -26.34
C TRP A 248 -14.29 11.82 -26.70
N LEU A 249 -13.59 10.69 -26.79
CA LEU A 249 -12.17 10.65 -27.16
C LEU A 249 -11.90 11.23 -28.55
N ARG A 250 -12.79 10.98 -29.53
CA ARG A 250 -12.68 11.53 -30.88
C ARG A 250 -12.85 13.06 -30.89
N ASN A 251 -13.68 13.61 -30.00
CA ASN A 251 -13.91 15.05 -29.88
C ASN A 251 -12.85 15.76 -29.00
N ALA A 252 -12.22 15.03 -28.07
CA ALA A 252 -11.34 15.58 -27.04
C ALA A 252 -9.94 14.93 -27.01
N THR A 253 -9.34 14.68 -28.16
CA THR A 253 -8.04 13.98 -28.26
C THR A 253 -6.91 14.68 -27.51
N GLU A 254 -6.87 16.02 -27.50
CA GLU A 254 -5.87 16.80 -26.77
C GLU A 254 -5.97 16.64 -25.24
N ARG A 255 -7.16 16.26 -24.75
CA ARG A 255 -7.41 16.05 -23.32
C ARG A 255 -6.90 14.69 -22.84
N VAL A 256 -6.69 13.74 -23.75
CA VAL A 256 -6.14 12.41 -23.45
C VAL A 256 -4.86 12.21 -24.28
N PRO A 257 -3.70 12.67 -23.79
CA PRO A 257 -2.43 12.60 -24.52
C PRO A 257 -2.05 11.18 -24.94
N ASP A 258 -2.49 10.18 -24.20
CA ASP A 258 -2.24 8.76 -24.44
C ASP A 258 -3.41 8.03 -25.10
N SER A 259 -4.36 8.75 -25.70
CA SER A 259 -5.54 8.19 -26.37
C SER A 259 -5.22 7.14 -27.43
N ARG A 260 -4.10 7.31 -28.16
CA ARG A 260 -3.61 6.35 -29.16
C ARG A 260 -3.07 5.03 -28.56
N ARG A 261 -2.78 5.01 -27.26
CA ARG A 261 -2.30 3.82 -26.53
C ARG A 261 -3.43 3.07 -25.84
N LEU A 262 -4.67 3.55 -25.91
CA LEU A 262 -5.82 2.87 -25.32
C LEU A 262 -6.15 1.61 -26.12
N ARG A 263 -6.08 0.46 -25.45
CA ARG A 263 -6.33 -0.86 -26.02
C ARG A 263 -7.51 -1.52 -25.34
N CYS A 264 -8.23 -2.34 -26.08
CA CYS A 264 -9.32 -3.14 -25.55
C CYS A 264 -8.77 -4.41 -24.86
N ALA A 265 -9.21 -4.66 -23.63
CA ALA A 265 -8.96 -5.93 -22.92
C ALA A 265 -10.12 -6.93 -23.09
N ALA A 266 -11.34 -6.42 -23.28
CA ALA A 266 -12.53 -7.22 -23.55
C ALA A 266 -13.43 -6.55 -24.60
N PRO A 267 -14.27 -7.28 -25.35
CA PRO A 267 -14.30 -8.74 -25.45
C PRO A 267 -13.06 -9.28 -26.19
N ARG A 268 -12.80 -10.59 -26.09
CA ARG A 268 -11.63 -11.22 -26.76
C ARG A 268 -11.51 -10.97 -28.25
N ALA A 269 -12.64 -10.85 -28.95
CA ALA A 269 -12.66 -10.53 -30.38
C ALA A 269 -11.98 -9.19 -30.70
N LEU A 270 -11.88 -8.29 -29.72
CA LEU A 270 -11.24 -6.98 -29.83
C LEU A 270 -9.98 -6.87 -28.97
N LEU A 271 -9.45 -7.96 -28.42
CA LEU A 271 -8.26 -7.92 -27.57
C LEU A 271 -7.10 -7.18 -28.25
N ASP A 272 -6.46 -6.28 -27.50
CA ASP A 272 -5.35 -5.42 -27.91
C ASP A 272 -5.62 -4.47 -29.08
N ARG A 273 -6.87 -4.40 -29.57
CA ARG A 273 -7.24 -3.43 -30.62
C ARG A 273 -7.21 -2.01 -30.05
N PRO A 274 -6.60 -1.04 -30.77
CA PRO A 274 -6.66 0.35 -30.37
C PRO A 274 -8.11 0.86 -30.38
N LEU A 275 -8.55 1.47 -29.28
CA LEU A 275 -9.93 1.94 -29.13
C LEU A 275 -10.31 2.97 -30.20
N LEU A 276 -9.40 3.89 -30.54
CA LEU A 276 -9.63 4.94 -31.54
C LEU A 276 -9.82 4.40 -32.97
N ASP A 277 -9.26 3.22 -33.28
CA ASP A 277 -9.36 2.59 -34.60
C ASP A 277 -10.69 1.84 -34.78
N LEU A 278 -11.50 1.73 -33.73
CA LEU A 278 -12.81 1.09 -33.77
C LEU A 278 -13.88 2.11 -34.17
N ASP A 279 -14.84 1.65 -34.96
CA ASP A 279 -16.09 2.37 -35.20
C ASP A 279 -17.19 1.88 -34.25
N GLY A 280 -18.17 2.75 -33.99
CA GLY A 280 -19.29 2.45 -33.08
C GLY A 280 -20.07 1.16 -33.42
N ALA A 281 -20.06 0.73 -34.69
CA ALA A 281 -20.70 -0.51 -35.15
C ALA A 281 -19.98 -1.80 -34.67
N ARG A 282 -18.67 -1.73 -34.39
CA ARG A 282 -17.90 -2.86 -33.86
C ARG A 282 -18.09 -3.03 -32.35
N LEU A 283 -18.46 -1.96 -31.65
CA LEU A 283 -18.82 -1.95 -30.24
C LEU A 283 -20.24 -2.51 -30.04
N ARG A 284 -20.37 -3.83 -30.07
CA ARG A 284 -21.65 -4.56 -29.93
C ARG A 284 -21.99 -4.81 -28.46
N CYS A 285 -23.28 -4.90 -28.13
CA CYS A 285 -23.73 -5.46 -26.86
C CYS A 285 -23.79 -6.99 -26.97
N ALA A 286 -23.62 -7.69 -25.85
CA ALA A 286 -23.93 -9.12 -25.76
C ALA A 286 -25.46 -9.28 -25.66
N ASP A 287 -26.17 -9.04 -26.76
CA ASP A 287 -27.58 -9.42 -26.94
C ASP A 287 -27.92 -9.44 -28.43
N SER A 288 -27.78 -10.61 -29.04
CA SER A 288 -28.44 -11.03 -30.28
C SER A 288 -28.41 -12.56 -30.34
N GLY A 289 -29.18 -13.22 -29.47
CA GLY A 289 -29.35 -14.67 -29.46
C GLY A 289 -29.00 -15.35 -28.14
N ALA A 290 -29.71 -15.03 -27.06
CA ALA A 290 -29.72 -15.85 -25.85
C ALA A 290 -30.74 -16.99 -26.03
N ASP A 291 -30.30 -18.12 -26.60
CA ASP A 291 -30.82 -19.40 -26.15
C ASP A 291 -30.29 -19.60 -24.73
N ALA A 292 -31.17 -19.39 -23.75
CA ALA A 292 -30.90 -19.48 -22.33
C ALA A 292 -30.58 -20.94 -21.93
N ARG A 293 -29.33 -21.36 -22.08
CA ARG A 293 -28.75 -22.52 -21.39
C ARG A 293 -27.32 -22.19 -20.94
N GLY A 294 -27.21 -21.82 -19.67
CA GLY A 294 -25.97 -21.90 -18.90
C GLY A 294 -24.96 -20.80 -19.17
N GLU A 295 -25.22 -19.60 -18.65
CA GLU A 295 -24.19 -18.59 -18.38
C GLU A 295 -23.34 -19.04 -17.16
N GLU A 296 -22.58 -20.12 -17.32
CA GLU A 296 -21.52 -20.53 -16.37
C GLU A 296 -20.31 -21.03 -17.15
N ALA A 297 -19.69 -20.11 -17.88
CA ALA A 297 -18.26 -20.09 -18.19
C ALA A 297 -18.10 -18.98 -19.22
N GLU A 298 -17.83 -17.79 -18.69
CA GLU A 298 -17.14 -16.75 -19.43
C GLU A 298 -15.95 -17.41 -20.11
N ALA A 299 -16.14 -17.71 -21.40
CA ALA A 299 -15.38 -18.69 -22.17
C ALA A 299 -13.93 -18.59 -21.73
N ALA A 300 -13.33 -19.61 -21.12
CA ALA A 300 -11.88 -19.63 -20.98
C ALA A 300 -11.30 -19.66 -22.41
N GLY A 301 -10.16 -19.03 -22.66
CA GLY A 301 -9.56 -19.14 -23.99
C GLY A 301 -9.31 -20.63 -24.27
N PRO A 302 -9.34 -21.09 -25.52
CA PRO A 302 -8.94 -22.47 -25.84
C PRO A 302 -7.57 -22.84 -25.25
N GLU A 303 -6.72 -21.85 -24.95
CA GLU A 303 -5.43 -22.02 -24.28
C GLU A 303 -5.52 -22.43 -22.79
N LEU A 304 -6.53 -21.97 -22.04
CA LEU A 304 -6.63 -22.28 -20.61
C LEU A 304 -7.20 -23.69 -20.38
N GLU A 305 -8.16 -24.14 -21.20
CA GLU A 305 -8.71 -25.50 -21.10
C GLU A 305 -7.62 -26.56 -21.33
N ALA A 306 -6.71 -26.33 -22.29
CA ALA A 306 -5.59 -27.22 -22.54
C ALA A 306 -4.70 -27.41 -21.29
N SER A 307 -4.52 -26.36 -20.49
CA SER A 307 -3.71 -26.43 -19.26
C SER A 307 -4.36 -27.28 -18.16
N TYR A 308 -5.68 -27.19 -17.98
CA TYR A 308 -6.42 -27.97 -16.97
C TYR A 308 -6.58 -29.43 -17.37
N VAL A 309 -6.81 -29.71 -18.66
CA VAL A 309 -6.83 -31.08 -19.19
C VAL A 309 -5.46 -31.73 -18.98
N PHE A 310 -4.37 -31.01 -19.28
CA PHE A 310 -3.01 -31.50 -19.03
C PHE A 310 -2.76 -31.76 -17.54
N PHE A 311 -3.16 -30.83 -16.66
CA PHE A 311 -3.05 -31.01 -15.21
C PHE A 311 -3.86 -32.22 -14.70
N GLY A 312 -5.07 -32.43 -15.21
CA GLY A 312 -5.90 -33.59 -14.92
C GLY A 312 -5.24 -34.91 -15.35
N LEU A 313 -4.60 -34.95 -16.52
CA LEU A 313 -3.85 -36.11 -16.98
C LEU A 313 -2.62 -36.41 -16.10
N VAL A 314 -1.90 -35.38 -15.66
CA VAL A 314 -0.77 -35.52 -14.73
C VAL A 314 -1.22 -36.06 -13.38
N LEU A 315 -2.31 -35.54 -12.81
CA LEU A 315 -2.86 -36.05 -11.54
C LEU A 315 -3.36 -37.49 -11.66
N ALA A 316 -4.01 -37.85 -12.76
CA ALA A 316 -4.45 -39.22 -13.04
C ALA A 316 -3.25 -40.19 -13.12
N LEU A 317 -2.16 -39.77 -13.77
CA LEU A 317 -0.93 -40.57 -13.87
C LEU A 317 -0.28 -40.77 -12.49
N ILE A 318 -0.19 -39.72 -11.67
CA ILE A 318 0.31 -39.81 -10.29
C ILE A 318 -0.54 -40.78 -9.47
N GLY A 319 -1.88 -40.69 -9.58
CA GLY A 319 -2.81 -41.60 -8.92
C GLY A 319 -2.62 -43.07 -9.36
N LEU A 320 -2.42 -43.31 -10.65
CA LEU A 320 -2.15 -44.65 -11.20
C LEU A 320 -0.83 -45.23 -10.66
N ILE A 321 0.25 -44.43 -10.65
CA ILE A 321 1.55 -44.85 -10.12
C ILE A 321 1.44 -45.17 -8.63
N PHE A 322 0.73 -44.34 -7.85
CA PHE A 322 0.49 -44.58 -6.44
C PHE A 322 -0.28 -45.89 -6.19
N LEU A 323 -1.36 -46.15 -6.95
CA LEU A 323 -2.10 -47.41 -6.90
C LEU A 323 -1.24 -48.61 -7.28
N MET A 324 -0.37 -48.48 -8.29
CA MET A 324 0.56 -49.51 -8.69
C MET A 324 1.58 -49.83 -7.58
N VAL A 325 2.13 -48.81 -6.90
CA VAL A 325 3.02 -48.99 -5.75
C VAL A 325 2.30 -49.71 -4.60
N LEU A 326 1.06 -49.32 -4.30
CA LEU A 326 0.23 -50.01 -3.28
C LEU A 326 -0.06 -51.47 -3.67
N TYR A 327 -0.33 -51.73 -4.95
CA TYR A 327 -0.58 -53.07 -5.46
C TYR A 327 0.66 -53.98 -5.36
N LEU A 328 1.81 -53.50 -5.84
CA LEU A 328 3.08 -54.23 -5.78
C LEU A 328 3.52 -54.46 -4.33
N ASN A 329 3.33 -53.46 -3.45
CA ASN A 329 3.67 -53.56 -2.05
C ASN A 329 2.55 -54.14 -1.16
N ARG A 330 1.47 -54.70 -1.74
CA ARG A 330 0.32 -55.20 -0.97
C ARG A 330 0.72 -56.20 0.12
N ARG A 331 1.61 -57.14 -0.20
CA ARG A 331 2.11 -58.13 0.76
C ARG A 331 2.98 -57.51 1.86
N GLY A 332 3.80 -56.52 1.50
CA GLY A 332 4.65 -55.79 2.45
C GLY A 332 3.81 -54.96 3.41
N ILE A 333 2.83 -54.20 2.89
CA ILE A 333 1.87 -53.42 3.68
C ILE A 333 1.07 -54.33 4.62
N GLN A 334 0.60 -55.50 4.15
CA GLN A 334 -0.10 -56.47 5.02
C GLN A 334 0.79 -57.05 6.14
N ARG A 335 2.09 -57.24 5.89
CA ARG A 335 3.04 -57.64 6.94
C ARG A 335 3.26 -56.49 7.93
N TRP A 336 3.54 -55.30 7.43
CA TRP A 336 3.72 -54.10 8.25
C TRP A 336 2.50 -53.83 9.16
N MET A 337 1.29 -53.96 8.63
CA MET A 337 0.04 -53.74 9.37
C MET A 337 -0.20 -54.78 10.47
N ARG A 338 0.26 -56.03 10.28
CA ARG A 338 0.23 -57.07 11.32
C ARG A 338 1.25 -56.79 12.42
N ASN A 339 2.50 -56.49 12.04
CA ASN A 339 3.55 -56.15 13.00
C ASN A 339 3.18 -54.92 13.84
N LEU A 340 2.55 -53.91 13.23
CA LEU A 340 2.09 -52.72 13.94
C LEU A 340 0.97 -53.06 14.95
N ARG A 341 0.05 -53.93 14.57
CA ARG A 341 -1.01 -54.41 15.47
C ARG A 341 -0.43 -55.19 16.64
N GLU A 342 0.55 -56.06 16.39
CA GLU A 342 1.26 -56.82 17.41
C GLU A 342 2.01 -55.88 18.37
N ALA A 343 2.79 -54.93 17.85
CA ALA A 343 3.49 -53.93 18.68
C ALA A 343 2.54 -53.09 19.53
N CYS A 344 1.36 -52.73 18.99
CA CYS A 344 0.34 -51.99 19.73
C CYS A 344 -0.31 -52.85 20.82
N ARG A 345 -0.53 -54.14 20.54
CA ARG A 345 -1.06 -55.11 21.50
C ARG A 345 -0.09 -55.32 22.66
N ASP A 346 1.18 -55.55 22.39
CA ASP A 346 2.22 -55.71 23.41
C ASP A 346 2.31 -54.46 24.30
N GLN A 347 2.19 -53.27 23.71
CA GLN A 347 2.24 -52.03 24.49
C GLN A 347 1.01 -51.86 25.38
N MET A 348 -0.18 -52.19 24.90
CA MET A 348 -1.41 -52.17 25.70
C MET A 348 -1.37 -53.18 26.85
N GLU A 349 -0.85 -54.39 26.61
CA GLU A 349 -0.63 -55.40 27.66
C GLU A 349 0.38 -54.89 28.70
N GLY A 350 1.46 -54.22 28.26
CA GLY A 350 2.44 -53.59 29.15
C GLY A 350 1.84 -52.50 30.06
N TYR A 351 0.93 -51.67 29.54
CA TYR A 351 0.20 -50.69 30.36
C TYR A 351 -0.74 -51.38 31.36
N HIS A 352 -1.42 -52.46 30.95
CA HIS A 352 -2.29 -53.23 31.83
C HIS A 352 -1.51 -53.83 33.01
N TYR A 353 -0.35 -54.45 32.76
CA TYR A 353 0.50 -55.01 33.82
C TYR A 353 1.02 -53.95 34.80
N ARG A 354 1.42 -52.76 34.32
CA ARG A 354 1.84 -51.66 35.21
C ARG A 354 0.70 -51.17 36.08
N TYR A 355 -0.49 -51.01 35.49
CA TYR A 355 -1.68 -50.58 36.22
C TYR A 355 -2.04 -51.56 37.35
N GLU A 356 -2.00 -52.88 37.08
CA GLU A 356 -2.23 -53.89 38.13
C GLU A 356 -1.17 -53.86 39.24
N GLN A 357 0.10 -53.62 38.90
CA GLN A 357 1.18 -53.53 39.91
C GLN A 357 1.08 -52.27 40.77
N ASP A 358 0.70 -51.14 40.19
CA ASP A 358 0.57 -49.88 40.90
C ASP A 358 -0.73 -49.81 41.73
N ALA A 359 -1.74 -50.61 41.36
CA ALA A 359 -2.96 -50.78 42.14
C ALA A 359 -2.78 -51.67 43.39
N ASP A 360 -1.64 -52.36 43.58
CA ASP A 360 -1.40 -53.14 44.80
C ASP A 360 -1.37 -52.19 46.03
N PRO A 361 -2.32 -52.32 46.98
CA PRO A 361 -2.38 -51.47 48.17
C PRO A 361 -1.10 -51.48 49.00
N ARG A 362 -0.27 -52.53 48.88
CA ARG A 362 1.04 -52.63 49.54
C ARG A 362 2.04 -51.55 49.12
N ARG A 363 1.82 -50.87 47.97
CA ARG A 363 2.65 -49.77 47.49
C ARG A 363 2.09 -48.38 47.78
N ALA A 364 0.88 -48.27 48.35
CA ALA A 364 0.32 -46.98 48.69
C ALA A 364 1.26 -46.25 49.68
N PRO A 365 1.76 -45.05 49.35
CA PRO A 365 2.66 -44.34 50.25
C PRO A 365 1.94 -44.05 51.57
N ALA A 366 2.59 -44.39 52.69
CA ALA A 366 2.04 -44.16 54.02
C ALA A 366 1.66 -42.67 54.18
N PRO A 367 0.50 -42.36 54.78
CA PRO A 367 0.01 -41.00 54.90
C PRO A 367 1.01 -40.13 55.68
N ALA A 368 1.38 -38.99 55.08
CA ALA A 368 2.27 -38.02 55.70
C ALA A 368 1.67 -37.54 57.05
N ALA A 369 2.43 -37.69 58.13
CA ALA A 369 2.02 -37.26 59.47
C ALA A 369 1.82 -35.73 59.53
N PRO A 370 0.80 -35.24 60.24
CA PRO A 370 0.44 -33.82 60.26
C PRO A 370 1.48 -32.98 61.01
N ALA A 371 2.04 -31.98 60.33
CA ALA A 371 2.90 -30.97 60.95
C ALA A 371 2.07 -30.10 61.92
N GLY A 372 2.50 -30.08 63.18
CA GLY A 372 1.81 -29.47 64.31
C GLY A 372 1.47 -27.98 64.17
N SER A 373 0.36 -27.64 64.80
CA SER A 373 -0.20 -26.30 64.98
C SER A 373 0.82 -25.29 65.53
N ARG A 374 1.02 -24.21 64.77
CA ARG A 374 1.58 -22.93 65.23
C ARG A 374 0.66 -22.34 66.31
N ALA A 375 1.16 -22.21 67.53
CA ALA A 375 0.59 -21.32 68.55
C ALA A 375 1.42 -20.03 68.58
N THR A 376 0.71 -18.92 68.45
CA THR A 376 1.12 -17.51 68.50
C THR A 376 1.63 -17.05 69.86
N SER A 377 2.54 -16.09 69.88
CA SER A 377 2.72 -15.17 71.02
C SER A 377 3.00 -13.75 70.53
N PRO A 378 2.18 -12.75 70.88
CA PRO A 378 2.44 -11.32 70.71
C PRO A 378 2.79 -10.61 72.05
N GLY A 379 3.42 -9.43 71.97
CA GLY A 379 3.73 -8.51 73.10
C GLY A 379 5.21 -8.58 73.50
N SER A 380 5.94 -7.51 73.83
CA SER A 380 5.70 -6.16 74.35
C SER A 380 7.02 -5.38 74.14
N GLY A 381 7.09 -4.09 73.80
CA GLY A 381 6.82 -2.96 74.70
C GLY A 381 8.12 -2.44 75.34
N LEU A 382 8.47 -1.18 75.01
CA LEU A 382 9.60 -0.32 75.44
C LEU A 382 10.94 -0.48 74.72
#